data_AF-A0A1B6ISY3-F1
#
_entry.id   AF-A0A1B6ISY3-F1
#
_cell.length_a   1.000
_cell.length_b   1.000
_cell.length_c   1.000
_cell.angle_alpha   90.00
_cell.angle_beta   90.00
_cell.angle_gamma   90.00
#
_symmetry.space_group_name_H-M   'P 1'
#
loop_
_entity.id
_entity.type
_entity.pdbx_description
1 polymer ?
#
loop_
_entity_poly.entity_id
_entity_poly.type
_entity_poly.pdbx_seq_one_letter_code
_entity_poly.pdbx_strand_id
1 'polypeptide(L)'
;MVGQRKKKYQSGEGVQYMSRARAMKKLQLTLKDFRRLCILKGIYPREPRVRKRAQQGKAGIQTLYHKKDIQFLMHEPIIWKLRDMKVHFRRLGRAKSLRKFGEMKHLMKKHPNLTLDHIVKERYPTFIDALRDLDDCLTLCFLFAMFPSLNGVPRDQSVLCRRLTIEFMHACIAAKALRKVFVSIKGYYFQVELKGQTITWIMPHQFSFQPQSRTEVDFRIMSTFTQFYTVMLGFVNFRLYHSLNLYYPPTFASYSALEAKGNELVDEEAYLSERIAALNQPLARSGTSEDNSDEVELDAFPTTDDPEKLEEAKVEAEKLRKLKTLFNGLKVFLNREVPREPLTFALRCCGAEVSWDKQLFVGATFNENDETITHQIVDRPSMETQYISRYYVQPQWVFDCVNARELLPVEKYLLGCVLPPHLSPFIDPSRKEEYNPQEMPDRSLITAAAEGGEESEKEEENTNMDATANSGVESESEDEEDEESFGENEENEEDTEKDALRKAKRAGMMVSSGKVEKEDPAEQRREEYQEFKLREKMINKKHRRLYQSMMKGRRDRIRDKKILMKKRRIIDEKKGGHKEQKQMVRT
;
A
#
# COMPACT_ATOMS: atom_id res chain seq x y z
N MET A 1 48.52 28.32 -18.86
CA MET A 1 48.46 26.97 -19.47
C MET A 1 47.01 26.65 -19.82
N VAL A 2 46.63 26.65 -21.10
CA VAL A 2 45.28 26.25 -21.53
C VAL A 2 45.23 24.72 -21.53
N GLY A 3 44.44 24.13 -20.63
CA GLY A 3 44.31 22.67 -20.53
C GLY A 3 43.78 22.06 -21.83
N GLN A 4 44.24 20.85 -22.18
CA GLN A 4 43.79 20.12 -23.37
C GLN A 4 42.25 20.00 -23.39
N ARG A 5 41.64 20.33 -24.54
CA ARG A 5 40.19 20.21 -24.75
C ARG A 5 39.73 18.77 -24.49
N LYS A 6 38.79 18.59 -23.57
CA LYS A 6 38.20 17.28 -23.22
C LYS A 6 37.46 16.71 -24.43
N LYS A 7 37.60 15.40 -24.68
CA LYS A 7 36.87 14.74 -25.78
C LYS A 7 35.36 14.72 -25.47
N LYS A 8 34.53 14.70 -26.50
CA LYS A 8 33.06 14.61 -26.35
C LYS A 8 32.70 13.39 -25.49
N TYR A 9 31.74 13.57 -24.58
CA TYR A 9 31.25 12.54 -23.65
C TYR A 9 32.28 11.99 -22.65
N GLN A 10 33.44 12.64 -22.46
CA GLN A 10 34.38 12.34 -21.36
C GLN A 10 34.03 13.04 -20.03
N SER A 11 33.01 13.90 -20.01
CA SER A 11 32.54 14.55 -18.78
C SER A 11 31.02 14.68 -18.79
N GLY A 12 30.44 14.85 -17.60
CA GLY A 12 29.00 14.94 -17.40
C GLY A 12 28.27 13.59 -17.56
N GLU A 13 27.01 13.65 -18.00
CA GLU A 13 26.10 12.50 -18.07
C GLU A 13 26.62 11.36 -18.96
N GLY A 14 27.42 11.67 -20.00
CA GLY A 14 28.00 10.66 -20.90
C GLY A 14 28.97 9.68 -20.22
N VAL A 15 29.51 10.03 -19.04
CA VAL A 15 30.40 9.16 -18.24
C VAL A 15 29.66 8.50 -17.07
N GLN A 16 28.64 9.18 -16.54
CA GLN A 16 27.92 8.74 -15.35
C GLN A 16 27.09 7.49 -15.59
N TYR A 17 26.61 7.29 -16.82
CA TYR A 17 25.75 6.18 -17.20
C TYR A 17 26.47 5.16 -18.07
N MET A 18 26.01 3.91 -17.98
CA MET A 18 26.48 2.78 -18.77
C MET A 18 25.28 1.99 -19.28
N SER A 19 25.25 1.66 -20.57
CA SER A 19 24.19 0.80 -21.12
C SER A 19 24.31 -0.63 -20.61
N ARG A 20 23.16 -1.33 -20.52
CA ARG A 20 23.09 -2.73 -20.10
C ARG A 20 24.09 -3.64 -20.83
N ALA A 21 24.20 -3.49 -22.15
CA ALA A 21 25.12 -4.28 -22.96
C ALA A 21 26.60 -4.05 -22.56
N ARG A 22 26.97 -2.80 -22.29
CA ARG A 22 28.31 -2.44 -21.84
C ARG A 22 28.58 -2.93 -20.41
N ALA A 23 27.59 -2.85 -19.53
CA ALA A 23 27.68 -3.38 -18.17
C ALA A 23 27.91 -4.90 -18.14
N MET A 24 27.12 -5.65 -18.93
CA MET A 24 27.29 -7.10 -19.06
C MET A 24 28.67 -7.47 -19.61
N LYS A 25 29.14 -6.77 -20.66
CA LYS A 25 30.47 -7.00 -21.23
C LYS A 25 31.59 -6.71 -20.23
N LYS A 26 31.42 -5.66 -19.40
CA LYS A 26 32.40 -5.29 -18.38
C LYS A 26 32.48 -6.33 -17.24
N LEU A 27 31.33 -6.82 -16.76
CA LEU A 27 31.26 -7.81 -15.68
C LEU A 27 31.53 -9.25 -16.17
N GLN A 28 31.53 -9.47 -17.49
CA GLN A 28 31.66 -10.79 -18.13
C GLN A 28 30.58 -11.77 -17.67
N LEU A 29 29.35 -11.29 -17.51
CA LEU A 29 28.20 -12.06 -17.08
C LEU A 29 27.20 -12.27 -18.22
N THR A 30 26.44 -13.37 -18.14
CA THR A 30 25.29 -13.58 -19.03
C THR A 30 24.14 -12.64 -18.63
N LEU A 31 23.17 -12.42 -19.53
CA LEU A 31 22.01 -11.58 -19.21
C LEU A 31 21.21 -12.09 -18.00
N LYS A 32 21.08 -13.41 -17.85
CA LYS A 32 20.38 -14.04 -16.72
C LYS A 32 21.11 -13.76 -15.41
N ASP A 33 22.41 -13.99 -15.38
CA ASP A 33 23.23 -13.81 -14.18
C ASP A 33 23.35 -12.32 -13.82
N PHE A 34 23.46 -11.44 -14.82
CA PHE A 34 23.47 -10.00 -14.62
C PHE A 34 22.16 -9.50 -14.00
N ARG A 35 20.99 -9.94 -14.51
CA ARG A 35 19.69 -9.60 -13.91
C ARG A 35 19.57 -10.09 -12.47
N ARG A 36 19.94 -11.36 -12.22
CA ARG A 36 19.94 -11.93 -10.87
C ARG A 36 20.80 -11.11 -9.91
N LEU A 37 22.03 -10.77 -10.32
CA LEU A 37 22.94 -9.97 -9.50
C LEU A 37 22.38 -8.57 -9.21
N CYS A 38 21.80 -7.91 -10.23
CA CYS A 38 21.17 -6.60 -10.05
C CYS A 38 20.01 -6.66 -9.05
N ILE A 39 19.19 -7.72 -9.10
CA ILE A 39 18.07 -7.92 -8.18
C ILE A 39 18.56 -8.13 -6.75
N LEU A 40 19.52 -9.04 -6.55
CA LEU A 40 20.06 -9.35 -5.22
C LEU A 40 20.68 -8.11 -4.56
N LYS A 41 21.37 -7.26 -5.31
CA LYS A 41 21.98 -6.02 -4.80
C LYS A 41 21.06 -4.80 -4.78
N GLY A 42 19.87 -4.87 -5.35
CA GLY A 42 18.97 -3.72 -5.46
C GLY A 42 19.51 -2.62 -6.40
N ILE A 43 20.12 -3.01 -7.53
CA ILE A 43 20.58 -2.06 -8.55
C ILE A 43 19.56 -1.98 -9.68
N TYR A 44 18.99 -0.79 -9.84
CA TYR A 44 17.91 -0.52 -10.79
C TYR A 44 18.40 0.33 -11.97
N PRO A 45 17.79 0.17 -13.16
CA PRO A 45 18.04 1.09 -14.26
C PRO A 45 17.61 2.51 -13.88
N ARG A 46 18.34 3.51 -14.38
CA ARG A 46 18.11 4.93 -14.06
C ARG A 46 17.91 5.73 -15.34
N GLU A 47 16.95 6.66 -15.28
CA GLU A 47 16.66 7.55 -16.38
C GLU A 47 17.50 8.86 -16.26
N PRO A 48 18.37 9.17 -17.23
CA PRO A 48 19.14 10.41 -17.24
C PRO A 48 18.26 11.60 -17.64
N ARG A 49 18.64 12.81 -17.20
CA ARG A 49 17.96 14.06 -17.61
C ARG A 49 18.06 14.28 -19.12
N VAL A 50 19.23 14.05 -19.73
CA VAL A 50 19.43 14.15 -21.18
C VAL A 50 19.91 12.83 -21.78
N ARG A 51 18.94 12.00 -22.21
CA ARG A 51 19.18 10.67 -22.81
C ARG A 51 20.22 10.68 -23.93
N LYS A 52 20.15 11.65 -24.87
CA LYS A 52 21.09 11.76 -26.00
C LYS A 52 22.55 11.91 -25.54
N ARG A 53 22.81 12.65 -24.45
CA ARG A 53 24.16 12.84 -23.90
C ARG A 53 24.65 11.59 -23.17
N ALA A 54 23.78 10.97 -22.39
CA ALA A 54 24.09 9.73 -21.66
C ALA A 54 24.37 8.54 -22.60
N GLN A 55 23.68 8.47 -23.74
CA GLN A 55 23.86 7.42 -24.75
C GLN A 55 24.93 7.72 -25.80
N GLN A 56 25.74 8.76 -25.59
CA GLN A 56 26.83 9.15 -26.50
C GLN A 56 26.32 9.43 -27.92
N GLY A 57 25.17 10.09 -28.05
CA GLY A 57 24.58 10.50 -29.32
C GLY A 57 23.62 9.50 -29.98
N LYS A 58 23.39 8.32 -29.40
CA LYS A 58 22.42 7.34 -29.95
C LYS A 58 20.97 7.78 -29.70
N ALA A 59 20.12 7.59 -30.70
CA ALA A 59 18.72 8.04 -30.71
C ALA A 59 17.70 7.00 -30.19
N GLY A 60 18.14 5.90 -29.56
CA GLY A 60 17.26 4.81 -29.10
C GLY A 60 16.89 4.88 -27.61
N ILE A 61 15.88 4.14 -27.19
CA ILE A 61 15.59 3.94 -25.76
C ILE A 61 16.42 2.75 -25.27
N GLN A 62 17.49 3.02 -24.52
CA GLN A 62 18.32 1.99 -23.92
C GLN A 62 18.19 2.01 -22.40
N THR A 63 18.26 0.82 -21.79
CA THR A 63 18.37 0.69 -20.33
C THR A 63 19.77 1.08 -19.88
N LEU A 64 19.83 2.11 -19.04
CA LEU A 64 21.05 2.70 -18.51
C LEU A 64 21.16 2.43 -17.01
N TYR A 65 22.37 2.17 -16.54
CA TYR A 65 22.73 2.01 -15.14
C TYR A 65 23.79 3.04 -14.77
N HIS A 66 23.91 3.40 -13.50
CA HIS A 66 25.03 4.22 -13.07
C HIS A 66 26.34 3.43 -13.13
N LYS A 67 27.39 4.10 -13.64
CA LYS A 67 28.73 3.51 -13.73
C LYS A 67 29.30 3.16 -12.35
N LYS A 68 28.95 3.93 -11.31
CA LYS A 68 29.34 3.68 -9.91
C LYS A 68 28.77 2.35 -9.42
N ASP A 69 27.48 2.10 -9.63
CA ASP A 69 26.81 0.86 -9.23
C ASP A 69 27.40 -0.37 -9.94
N ILE A 70 27.72 -0.25 -11.24
CA ILE A 70 28.38 -1.35 -11.97
C ILE A 70 29.82 -1.59 -11.48
N GLN A 71 30.51 -0.53 -11.05
CA GLN A 71 31.83 -0.67 -10.45
C GLN A 71 31.75 -1.33 -9.08
N PHE A 72 30.73 -1.02 -8.29
CA PHE A 72 30.44 -1.68 -7.03
C PHE A 72 30.20 -3.19 -7.23
N LEU A 73 29.36 -3.57 -8.20
CA LEU A 73 29.14 -4.98 -8.56
C LEU A 73 30.41 -5.74 -8.92
N MET A 74 31.42 -5.08 -9.49
CA MET A 74 32.65 -5.74 -9.92
C MET A 74 33.43 -6.37 -8.77
N HIS A 75 33.29 -5.83 -7.56
CA HIS A 75 33.97 -6.31 -6.36
C HIS A 75 33.14 -7.32 -5.56
N GLU A 76 31.97 -7.70 -6.06
CA GLU A 76 31.04 -8.54 -5.31
C GLU A 76 31.45 -10.03 -5.32
N PRO A 77 31.56 -10.71 -4.15
CA PRO A 77 31.98 -12.11 -4.07
C PRO A 77 31.01 -13.09 -4.76
N ILE A 78 29.73 -12.75 -4.89
CA ILE A 78 28.71 -13.57 -5.54
C ILE A 78 29.07 -13.89 -6.99
N ILE A 79 29.76 -12.97 -7.68
CA ILE A 79 30.19 -13.19 -9.06
C ILE A 79 31.06 -14.44 -9.16
N TRP A 80 31.96 -14.65 -8.20
CA TRP A 80 32.81 -15.84 -8.15
C TRP A 80 31.99 -17.10 -7.90
N LYS A 81 31.02 -17.06 -6.98
CA LYS A 81 30.10 -18.19 -6.75
C LYS A 81 29.28 -18.54 -7.99
N LEU A 82 28.78 -17.54 -8.73
CA LEU A 82 28.06 -17.79 -10.00
C LEU A 82 28.97 -18.44 -11.06
N ARG A 83 30.25 -18.05 -11.11
CA ARG A 83 31.25 -18.68 -11.98
C ARG A 83 31.52 -20.12 -11.56
N ASP A 84 31.66 -20.38 -10.25
CA ASP A 84 31.85 -21.73 -9.69
C ASP A 84 30.66 -22.63 -10.02
N MET A 85 29.43 -22.14 -9.83
CA MET A 85 28.21 -22.84 -10.23
C MET A 85 28.24 -23.19 -11.72
N LYS A 86 28.64 -22.25 -12.58
CA LYS A 86 28.73 -22.48 -14.04
C LYS A 86 29.80 -23.51 -14.40
N VAL A 87 30.92 -23.56 -13.69
CA VAL A 87 31.94 -24.60 -13.86
C VAL A 87 31.41 -25.95 -13.36
N HIS A 88 30.72 -25.96 -12.23
CA HIS A 88 30.09 -27.15 -11.68
C HIS A 88 29.08 -27.77 -12.64
N PHE A 89 28.16 -26.97 -13.20
CA PHE A 89 27.19 -27.43 -14.20
C PHE A 89 27.84 -27.96 -15.47
N ARG A 90 28.96 -27.37 -15.91
CA ARG A 90 29.74 -27.90 -17.04
C ARG A 90 30.38 -29.25 -16.72
N ARG A 91 30.95 -29.42 -15.52
CA ARG A 91 31.50 -30.72 -15.06
C ARG A 91 30.41 -31.78 -14.95
N LEU A 92 29.24 -31.42 -14.41
CA LEU A 92 28.09 -32.32 -14.32
C LEU A 92 27.56 -32.70 -15.70
N GLY A 93 27.47 -31.75 -16.63
CA GLY A 93 27.12 -32.02 -18.04
C GLY A 93 28.11 -32.96 -18.73
N ARG A 94 29.42 -32.79 -18.48
CA ARG A 94 30.46 -33.67 -19.01
C ARG A 94 30.37 -35.09 -18.42
N ALA A 95 30.20 -35.21 -17.10
CA ALA A 95 30.03 -36.52 -16.44
C ALA A 95 28.77 -37.24 -16.94
N LYS A 96 27.67 -36.49 -17.15
CA LYS A 96 26.43 -37.01 -17.76
C LYS A 96 26.66 -37.49 -19.20
N SER A 97 27.34 -36.70 -20.02
CA SER A 97 27.65 -37.06 -21.41
C SER A 97 28.54 -38.30 -21.51
N LEU A 98 29.49 -38.45 -20.60
CA LEU A 98 30.39 -39.60 -20.50
C LEU A 98 29.78 -40.80 -19.76
N ARG A 99 28.52 -40.71 -19.34
CA ARG A 99 27.79 -41.74 -18.57
C ARG A 99 28.51 -42.20 -17.29
N LYS A 100 29.30 -41.32 -16.68
CA LYS A 100 29.99 -41.59 -15.40
C LYS A 100 29.06 -41.31 -14.22
N PHE A 101 28.21 -42.27 -13.88
CA PHE A 101 27.16 -42.10 -12.87
C PHE A 101 27.69 -41.88 -11.45
N GLY A 102 28.83 -42.48 -11.09
CA GLY A 102 29.46 -42.28 -9.77
C GLY A 102 29.94 -40.84 -9.55
N GLU A 103 30.72 -40.31 -10.49
CA GLU A 103 31.17 -38.91 -10.48
C GLU A 103 29.99 -37.93 -10.51
N MET A 104 28.95 -38.23 -11.31
CA MET A 104 27.73 -37.42 -11.37
C MET A 104 27.03 -37.34 -10.00
N LYS A 105 26.85 -38.48 -9.31
CA LYS A 105 26.20 -38.54 -8.00
C LYS A 105 27.01 -37.78 -6.94
N HIS A 106 28.35 -37.87 -7.00
CA HIS A 106 29.23 -37.10 -6.14
C HIS A 106 29.12 -35.58 -6.39
N LEU A 107 29.13 -35.16 -7.66
CA LEU A 107 28.94 -33.76 -8.05
C LEU A 107 27.57 -33.23 -7.64
N MET A 108 26.49 -34.02 -7.78
CA MET A 108 25.16 -33.62 -7.31
C MET A 108 25.13 -33.34 -5.80
N LYS A 109 25.82 -34.16 -4.99
CA LYS A 109 25.94 -33.92 -3.55
C LYS A 109 26.77 -32.69 -3.21
N LYS A 110 27.81 -32.38 -3.99
CA LYS A 110 28.71 -31.23 -3.78
C LYS A 110 28.19 -29.94 -4.44
N HIS A 111 26.88 -29.80 -4.65
CA HIS A 111 26.31 -28.64 -5.31
C HIS A 111 26.65 -27.34 -4.55
N PRO A 112 27.29 -26.34 -5.18
CA PRO A 112 27.60 -25.08 -4.52
C PRO A 112 26.33 -24.24 -4.32
N ASN A 113 25.98 -24.00 -3.05
CA ASN A 113 24.85 -23.16 -2.69
C ASN A 113 25.27 -21.68 -2.61
N LEU A 114 24.37 -20.80 -3.05
CA LEU A 114 24.56 -19.36 -2.96
C LEU A 114 23.95 -18.86 -1.65
N THR A 115 24.79 -18.49 -0.68
CA THR A 115 24.36 -17.82 0.56
C THR A 115 24.13 -16.33 0.30
N LEU A 116 23.02 -15.78 0.81
CA LEU A 116 22.64 -14.38 0.60
C LEU A 116 22.77 -13.53 1.87
N ASP A 117 23.22 -14.13 2.97
CA ASP A 117 23.23 -13.54 4.32
C ASP A 117 24.02 -12.23 4.38
N HIS A 118 25.19 -12.19 3.74
CA HIS A 118 26.03 -10.99 3.66
C HIS A 118 25.32 -9.84 2.93
N ILE A 119 24.55 -10.15 1.88
CA ILE A 119 23.82 -9.15 1.09
C ILE A 119 22.70 -8.54 1.90
N VAL A 120 21.94 -9.37 2.61
CA VAL A 120 20.83 -8.91 3.45
C VAL A 120 21.37 -7.98 4.54
N LYS A 121 22.47 -8.35 5.20
CA LYS A 121 23.10 -7.50 6.23
C LYS A 121 23.69 -6.20 5.68
N GLU A 122 24.23 -6.21 4.47
CA GLU A 122 24.76 -5.02 3.83
C GLU A 122 23.64 -4.07 3.37
N ARG A 123 22.54 -4.62 2.83
CA ARG A 123 21.39 -3.84 2.38
C ARG A 123 20.56 -3.29 3.53
N TYR A 124 20.42 -4.06 4.61
CA TYR A 124 19.66 -3.71 5.80
C TYR A 124 20.58 -3.77 7.03
N PRO A 125 21.36 -2.71 7.29
CA PRO A 125 22.28 -2.68 8.43
C PRO A 125 21.52 -2.65 9.76
N THR A 126 20.34 -2.04 9.80
CA THR A 126 19.47 -2.03 10.97
C THR A 126 18.23 -2.89 10.75
N PHE A 127 17.64 -3.35 11.86
CA PHE A 127 16.38 -4.10 11.81
C PHE A 127 15.20 -3.23 11.40
N ILE A 128 15.21 -1.94 11.74
CA ILE A 128 14.15 -1.02 11.35
C ILE A 128 14.15 -0.83 9.83
N ASP A 129 15.34 -0.75 9.20
CA ASP A 129 15.45 -0.68 7.74
C ASP A 129 14.88 -1.93 7.07
N ALA A 130 15.09 -3.12 7.66
CA ALA A 130 14.48 -4.34 7.17
C ALA A 130 12.94 -4.35 7.34
N LEU A 131 12.41 -3.79 8.44
CA LEU A 131 10.96 -3.69 8.64
C LEU A 131 10.28 -2.73 7.65
N ARG A 132 10.95 -1.65 7.24
CA ARG A 132 10.40 -0.68 6.27
C ARG A 132 10.18 -1.27 4.88
N ASP A 133 11.05 -2.19 4.46
CA ASP A 133 10.94 -2.89 3.16
C ASP A 133 10.14 -4.21 3.28
N LEU A 134 9.53 -4.50 4.43
CA LEU A 134 8.90 -5.80 4.67
C LEU A 134 7.57 -5.97 3.92
N ASP A 135 6.90 -4.87 3.54
CA ASP A 135 5.61 -4.88 2.82
C ASP A 135 5.71 -5.66 1.50
N ASP A 136 6.68 -5.30 0.64
CA ASP A 136 6.93 -5.96 -0.63
C ASP A 136 7.42 -7.41 -0.45
N CYS A 137 8.18 -7.65 0.61
CA CYS A 137 8.67 -8.98 0.96
C CYS A 137 7.51 -9.93 1.30
N LEU A 138 6.61 -9.49 2.19
CA LEU A 138 5.48 -10.29 2.65
C LEU A 138 4.49 -10.53 1.51
N THR A 139 4.11 -9.49 0.76
CA THR A 139 3.18 -9.65 -0.38
C THR A 139 3.67 -10.69 -1.38
N LEU A 140 4.97 -10.70 -1.71
CA LEU A 140 5.53 -11.71 -2.62
C LEU A 140 5.59 -13.09 -1.97
N CYS A 141 5.98 -13.20 -0.70
CA CYS A 141 6.02 -14.49 0.00
C CYS A 141 4.63 -15.12 0.14
N PHE A 142 3.59 -14.34 0.46
CA PHE A 142 2.19 -14.81 0.50
C PHE A 142 1.68 -15.22 -0.87
N LEU A 143 2.08 -14.51 -1.94
CA LEU A 143 1.74 -14.90 -3.30
C LEU A 143 2.40 -16.24 -3.68
N PHE A 144 3.69 -16.42 -3.39
CA PHE A 144 4.41 -17.66 -3.67
C PHE A 144 3.97 -18.83 -2.79
N ALA A 145 3.43 -18.55 -1.61
CA ALA A 145 2.83 -19.57 -0.75
C ALA A 145 1.60 -20.21 -1.41
N MET A 146 0.83 -19.45 -2.19
CA MET A 146 -0.36 -19.91 -2.90
C MET A 146 -0.07 -20.61 -4.22
N PHE A 147 1.11 -20.42 -4.82
CA PHE A 147 1.40 -21.04 -6.10
C PHE A 147 1.51 -22.56 -5.99
N PRO A 148 0.92 -23.31 -6.93
CA PRO A 148 1.21 -24.74 -7.07
C PRO A 148 2.65 -24.92 -7.57
N SER A 149 3.09 -26.17 -7.73
CA SER A 149 4.41 -26.43 -8.33
C SER A 149 4.46 -26.00 -9.80
N LEU A 150 5.04 -24.82 -10.06
CA LEU A 150 5.14 -24.21 -11.39
C LEU A 150 6.51 -24.44 -12.04
N ASN A 151 6.50 -24.54 -13.37
CA ASN A 151 7.72 -24.64 -14.18
C ASN A 151 8.52 -23.34 -14.13
N GLY A 152 9.60 -23.32 -13.34
CA GLY A 152 10.49 -22.16 -13.19
C GLY A 152 10.57 -21.62 -11.77
N VAL A 153 9.71 -22.09 -10.87
CA VAL A 153 9.78 -21.85 -9.43
C VAL A 153 10.25 -23.13 -8.74
N PRO A 154 11.37 -23.12 -8.01
CA PRO A 154 11.80 -24.26 -7.21
C PRO A 154 10.75 -24.58 -6.13
N ARG A 155 10.37 -25.86 -5.99
CA ARG A 155 9.43 -26.33 -4.95
C ARG A 155 9.93 -25.95 -3.54
N ASP A 156 11.23 -26.03 -3.30
CA ASP A 156 11.84 -25.67 -2.01
C ASP A 156 11.54 -24.20 -1.63
N GLN A 157 11.43 -23.30 -2.62
CA GLN A 157 11.13 -21.90 -2.36
C GLN A 157 9.68 -21.70 -1.93
N SER A 158 8.71 -22.38 -2.55
CA SER A 158 7.30 -22.24 -2.16
C SER A 158 7.07 -22.81 -0.76
N VAL A 159 7.64 -23.98 -0.45
CA VAL A 159 7.57 -24.59 0.89
C VAL A 159 8.17 -23.65 1.95
N LEU A 160 9.34 -23.07 1.67
CA LEU A 160 9.97 -22.11 2.57
C LEU A 160 9.14 -20.84 2.76
N CYS A 161 8.55 -20.29 1.69
CA CYS A 161 7.67 -19.12 1.79
C CYS A 161 6.48 -19.43 2.70
N ARG A 162 5.83 -20.58 2.50
CA ARG A 162 4.70 -20.98 3.32
C ARG A 162 5.09 -21.06 4.79
N ARG A 163 6.19 -21.76 5.11
CA ARG A 163 6.74 -21.81 6.48
C ARG A 163 6.96 -20.42 7.08
N LEU A 164 7.72 -19.57 6.39
CA LEU A 164 8.11 -18.26 6.92
C LEU A 164 6.92 -17.30 7.09
N THR A 165 5.90 -17.38 6.23
CA THR A 165 4.67 -16.59 6.37
C THR A 165 3.88 -16.99 7.61
N ILE A 166 3.83 -18.28 7.95
CA ILE A 166 3.18 -18.78 9.17
C ILE A 166 3.93 -18.31 10.40
N GLU A 167 5.26 -18.46 10.40
CA GLU A 167 6.11 -17.95 11.48
C GLU A 167 5.86 -16.45 11.71
N PHE A 168 5.76 -15.66 10.63
CA PHE A 168 5.48 -14.23 10.74
C PHE A 168 4.08 -13.92 11.28
N MET A 169 3.04 -14.58 10.77
CA MET A 169 1.67 -14.42 11.27
C MET A 169 1.57 -14.81 12.75
N HIS A 170 2.23 -15.90 13.15
CA HIS A 170 2.26 -16.33 14.53
C HIS A 170 2.99 -15.31 15.42
N ALA A 171 4.13 -14.77 14.99
CA ALA A 171 4.81 -13.69 15.70
C ALA A 171 3.90 -12.46 15.88
N CYS A 172 3.09 -12.12 14.87
CA CYS A 172 2.11 -11.03 14.95
C CYS A 172 0.96 -11.32 15.94
N ILE A 173 0.48 -12.58 16.01
CA ILE A 173 -0.51 -13.02 16.99
C ILE A 173 0.06 -12.89 18.41
N ALA A 174 1.27 -13.42 18.63
CA ALA A 174 1.94 -13.36 19.93
C ALA A 174 2.22 -11.91 20.38
N ALA A 175 2.59 -11.03 19.44
CA ALA A 175 2.81 -9.61 19.70
C ALA A 175 1.51 -8.79 19.83
N LYS A 176 0.35 -9.35 19.45
CA LYS A 176 -0.94 -8.64 19.30
C LYS A 176 -0.76 -7.31 18.54
N ALA A 177 -0.13 -7.41 17.37
CA ALA A 177 0.35 -6.27 16.61
C ALA A 177 -0.62 -5.76 15.52
N LEU A 178 -1.76 -6.40 15.32
CA LEU A 178 -2.75 -6.02 14.31
C LEU A 178 -3.34 -4.63 14.59
N ARG A 179 -3.60 -3.85 13.53
CA ARG A 179 -4.12 -2.47 13.62
C ARG A 179 -5.30 -2.19 12.71
N LYS A 180 -5.19 -2.56 11.44
CA LYS A 180 -6.25 -2.34 10.43
C LYS A 180 -6.38 -3.57 9.56
N VAL A 181 -7.59 -3.83 9.10
CA VAL A 181 -7.90 -4.93 8.18
C VAL A 181 -8.82 -4.43 7.08
N PHE A 182 -8.59 -4.84 5.84
CA PHE A 182 -9.51 -4.51 4.75
C PHE A 182 -9.66 -5.67 3.78
N VAL A 183 -10.91 -6.00 3.45
CA VAL A 183 -11.22 -7.04 2.48
C VAL A 183 -11.49 -6.39 1.13
N SER A 184 -10.69 -6.75 0.13
CA SER A 184 -10.85 -6.31 -1.25
C SER A 184 -11.09 -7.48 -2.18
N ILE A 185 -11.41 -7.19 -3.44
CA ILE A 185 -11.51 -8.18 -4.52
C ILE A 185 -10.16 -8.90 -4.73
N LYS A 186 -9.04 -8.23 -4.47
CA LYS A 186 -7.69 -8.80 -4.63
C LYS A 186 -7.30 -9.78 -3.52
N GLY A 187 -7.82 -9.58 -2.31
CA GLY A 187 -7.38 -10.27 -1.11
C GLY A 187 -7.63 -9.48 0.17
N TYR A 188 -7.04 -9.95 1.26
CA TYR A 188 -7.09 -9.36 2.59
C TYR A 188 -5.87 -8.48 2.82
N TYR A 189 -6.09 -7.21 3.15
CA TYR A 189 -5.03 -6.29 3.55
C TYR A 189 -4.95 -6.31 5.07
N PHE A 190 -3.77 -6.59 5.60
CA PHE A 190 -3.49 -6.50 7.03
C PHE A 190 -2.46 -5.41 7.25
N GLN A 191 -2.72 -4.56 8.24
CA GLN A 191 -1.74 -3.62 8.76
C GLN A 191 -1.38 -4.01 10.18
N VAL A 192 -0.08 -4.24 10.42
CA VAL A 192 0.47 -4.46 11.77
C VAL A 192 1.44 -3.35 12.11
N GLU A 193 1.64 -3.14 13.40
CA GLU A 193 2.64 -2.22 13.90
C GLU A 193 3.68 -2.98 14.72
N LEU A 194 4.91 -3.02 14.22
CA LEU A 194 6.05 -3.67 14.89
C LEU A 194 7.14 -2.63 15.13
N LYS A 195 7.49 -2.42 16.42
CA LYS A 195 8.53 -1.46 16.85
C LYS A 195 8.36 -0.05 16.23
N GLY A 196 7.12 0.44 16.16
CA GLY A 196 6.78 1.76 15.63
C GLY A 196 6.84 1.87 14.09
N GLN A 197 7.06 0.77 13.36
CA GLN A 197 6.89 0.73 11.91
C GLN A 197 5.57 0.04 11.57
N THR A 198 4.75 0.70 10.75
CA THR A 198 3.53 0.12 10.21
C THR A 198 3.83 -0.68 8.95
N ILE A 199 3.44 -1.95 8.94
CA ILE A 199 3.72 -2.88 7.85
C ILE A 199 2.37 -3.30 7.28
N THR A 200 2.18 -3.10 5.98
CA THR A 200 0.94 -3.42 5.27
C THR A 200 1.20 -4.42 4.17
N TRP A 201 0.55 -5.58 4.23
CA TRP A 201 0.67 -6.59 3.17
C TRP A 201 -0.69 -7.13 2.76
N ILE A 202 -0.69 -7.79 1.60
CA ILE A 202 -1.86 -8.40 1.00
C ILE A 202 -1.70 -9.91 1.09
N MET A 203 -2.70 -10.56 1.68
CA MET A 203 -2.90 -11.99 1.59
C MET A 203 -3.93 -12.27 0.49
N PRO A 204 -3.54 -12.91 -0.63
CA PRO A 204 -4.45 -13.17 -1.74
C PRO A 204 -5.57 -14.13 -1.32
N HIS A 205 -6.72 -14.03 -1.99
CA HIS A 205 -7.79 -15.03 -1.84
C HIS A 205 -7.34 -16.40 -2.32
N GLN A 206 -7.83 -17.44 -1.66
CA GLN A 206 -7.52 -18.82 -1.99
C GLN A 206 -8.35 -19.29 -3.20
N PHE A 207 -7.99 -18.80 -4.38
CA PHE A 207 -8.58 -19.24 -5.65
C PHE A 207 -7.65 -20.19 -6.40
N SER A 208 -8.25 -20.98 -7.31
CA SER A 208 -7.48 -21.84 -8.20
C SER A 208 -6.56 -21.00 -9.09
N PHE A 209 -5.30 -21.43 -9.17
CA PHE A 209 -4.30 -20.71 -9.95
C PHE A 209 -4.55 -20.91 -11.45
N GLN A 210 -4.79 -19.82 -12.17
CA GLN A 210 -4.82 -19.83 -13.63
C GLN A 210 -3.41 -19.63 -14.19
N PRO A 211 -2.87 -20.57 -14.98
CA PRO A 211 -1.54 -20.44 -15.58
C PRO A 211 -1.47 -19.23 -16.52
N GLN A 212 -0.60 -18.27 -16.19
CA GLN A 212 -0.33 -17.12 -17.04
C GLN A 212 0.77 -17.42 -18.07
N SER A 213 0.73 -16.73 -19.20
CA SER A 213 1.73 -16.91 -20.25
C SER A 213 3.09 -16.33 -19.84
N ARG A 214 4.19 -16.88 -20.36
CA ARG A 214 5.56 -16.36 -20.11
C ARG A 214 5.78 -14.94 -20.65
N THR A 215 4.93 -14.50 -21.58
CA THR A 215 4.97 -13.16 -22.16
C THR A 215 4.41 -12.12 -21.18
N GLU A 216 3.46 -12.53 -20.34
CA GLU A 216 2.90 -11.69 -19.29
C GLU A 216 3.82 -11.61 -18.07
N VAL A 217 4.29 -12.77 -17.57
CA VAL A 217 5.05 -12.84 -16.31
C VAL A 217 6.31 -13.69 -16.41
N ASP A 218 7.45 -13.10 -16.03
CA ASP A 218 8.74 -13.79 -15.92
C ASP A 218 8.96 -14.34 -14.50
N PHE A 219 8.50 -15.58 -14.26
CA PHE A 219 8.66 -16.28 -12.99
C PHE A 219 10.12 -16.49 -12.57
N ARG A 220 11.09 -16.45 -13.48
CA ARG A 220 12.52 -16.58 -13.12
C ARG A 220 13.02 -15.35 -12.40
N ILE A 221 12.57 -14.17 -12.83
CA ILE A 221 12.87 -12.90 -12.16
C ILE A 221 12.20 -12.91 -10.78
N MET A 222 10.91 -13.26 -10.71
CA MET A 222 10.19 -13.32 -9.44
C MET A 222 10.84 -14.31 -8.46
N SER A 223 11.24 -15.50 -8.92
CA SER A 223 11.96 -16.48 -8.09
C SER A 223 13.26 -15.94 -7.51
N THR A 224 13.99 -15.06 -8.24
CA THR A 224 15.18 -14.41 -7.67
C THR A 224 14.87 -13.37 -6.60
N PHE A 225 13.74 -12.65 -6.72
CA PHE A 225 13.25 -11.78 -5.64
C PHE A 225 12.82 -12.60 -4.42
N THR A 226 12.02 -13.63 -4.63
CA THR A 226 11.57 -14.54 -3.57
C THR A 226 12.73 -15.17 -2.84
N GLN A 227 13.80 -15.58 -3.56
CA GLN A 227 15.01 -16.12 -2.93
C GLN A 227 15.67 -15.11 -1.97
N PHE A 228 15.69 -13.83 -2.32
CA PHE A 228 16.24 -12.80 -1.44
C PHE A 228 15.32 -12.53 -0.25
N TYR A 229 14.01 -12.41 -0.51
CA TYR A 229 12.99 -12.13 0.50
C TYR A 229 12.81 -13.26 1.52
N THR A 230 12.96 -14.53 1.14
CA THR A 230 12.90 -15.63 2.12
C THR A 230 14.05 -15.56 3.12
N VAL A 231 15.26 -15.21 2.68
CA VAL A 231 16.42 -15.04 3.58
C VAL A 231 16.21 -13.82 4.48
N MET A 232 15.74 -12.70 3.93
CA MET A 232 15.40 -11.49 4.70
C MET A 232 14.33 -11.78 5.76
N LEU A 233 13.22 -12.41 5.39
CA LEU A 233 12.12 -12.76 6.28
C LEU A 233 12.58 -13.75 7.37
N GLY A 234 13.48 -14.68 7.04
CA GLY A 234 14.11 -15.57 8.02
C GLY A 234 14.89 -14.80 9.11
N PHE A 235 15.72 -13.82 8.72
CA PHE A 235 16.41 -12.95 9.69
C PHE A 235 15.45 -12.10 10.52
N VAL A 236 14.38 -11.59 9.89
CA VAL A 236 13.36 -10.79 10.57
C VAL A 236 12.62 -11.62 11.60
N ASN A 237 12.13 -12.81 11.22
CA ASN A 237 11.46 -13.75 12.11
C ASN A 237 12.38 -14.16 13.26
N PHE A 238 13.62 -14.54 12.98
CA PHE A 238 14.60 -14.86 14.02
C PHE A 238 14.68 -13.75 15.08
N ARG A 239 14.84 -12.48 14.66
CA ARG A 239 14.93 -11.35 15.58
C ARG A 239 13.60 -11.04 16.28
N LEU A 240 12.46 -11.20 15.61
CA LEU A 240 11.13 -11.01 16.20
C LEU A 240 10.86 -12.02 17.30
N TYR A 241 11.09 -13.31 17.05
CA TYR A 241 10.88 -14.38 18.02
C TYR A 241 11.75 -14.18 19.27
N HIS A 242 13.03 -13.86 19.10
CA HIS A 242 13.91 -13.56 20.24
C HIS A 242 13.46 -12.31 21.00
N SER A 243 12.91 -11.29 20.31
CA SER A 243 12.37 -10.11 21.00
C SER A 243 11.06 -10.36 21.74
N LEU A 244 10.35 -11.45 21.42
CA LEU A 244 9.12 -11.88 22.06
C LEU A 244 9.36 -13.04 23.07
N ASN A 245 10.63 -13.36 23.36
CA ASN A 245 11.02 -14.49 24.23
C ASN A 245 10.46 -15.86 23.77
N LEU A 246 10.31 -16.05 22.46
CA LEU A 246 9.89 -17.29 21.83
C LEU A 246 11.10 -18.02 21.25
N TYR A 247 11.07 -19.36 21.28
CA TYR A 247 12.12 -20.17 20.68
C TYR A 247 12.05 -20.11 19.14
N TYR A 248 13.21 -20.00 18.49
CA TYR A 248 13.34 -20.04 17.03
C TYR A 248 14.34 -21.12 16.59
N PRO A 249 14.01 -21.97 15.60
CA PRO A 249 12.72 -22.03 14.91
C PRO A 249 11.60 -22.58 15.81
N PRO A 250 10.37 -22.08 15.68
CA PRO A 250 9.24 -22.57 16.47
C PRO A 250 8.98 -24.06 16.22
N THR A 251 8.89 -24.84 17.28
CA THR A 251 8.46 -26.24 17.24
C THR A 251 6.93 -26.28 17.21
N PHE A 252 6.35 -26.08 16.04
CA PHE A 252 4.93 -26.35 15.87
C PHE A 252 4.72 -27.87 15.90
N ALA A 253 3.75 -28.37 16.68
CA ALA A 253 3.44 -29.80 16.74
C ALA A 253 3.20 -30.41 15.33
N SER A 254 2.74 -29.59 14.38
CA SER A 254 2.50 -29.98 12.99
C SER A 254 3.76 -30.04 12.11
N TYR A 255 4.85 -29.35 12.46
CA TYR A 255 6.07 -29.34 11.62
C TYR A 255 6.86 -30.64 11.72
N SER A 256 6.75 -31.34 12.85
CA SER A 256 7.36 -32.67 13.00
C SER A 256 6.81 -33.68 11.99
N ALA A 257 5.60 -33.49 11.46
CA ALA A 257 5.03 -34.32 10.41
C ALA A 257 5.59 -33.97 9.01
N LEU A 258 5.87 -32.69 8.74
CA LEU A 258 6.46 -32.20 7.49
C LEU A 258 7.93 -32.59 7.33
N GLU A 259 8.71 -32.56 8.41
CA GLU A 259 10.11 -33.04 8.38
C GLU A 259 10.19 -34.57 8.34
N ALA A 260 9.25 -35.28 8.97
CA ALA A 260 9.19 -36.75 8.92
C ALA A 260 8.76 -37.30 7.55
N LYS A 261 7.91 -36.59 6.79
CA LYS A 261 7.47 -36.96 5.43
C LYS A 261 8.35 -36.37 4.32
N GLY A 262 9.66 -36.38 4.53
CA GLY A 262 10.63 -35.96 3.52
C GLY A 262 10.42 -36.70 2.20
N ASN A 263 9.85 -35.99 1.20
CA ASN A 263 9.67 -36.37 -0.22
C ASN A 263 8.30 -36.90 -0.67
N GLU A 264 7.26 -36.97 0.17
CA GLU A 264 5.91 -37.28 -0.34
C GLU A 264 5.19 -36.03 -0.85
N LEU A 265 4.36 -36.20 -1.87
CA LEU A 265 3.45 -35.18 -2.38
C LEU A 265 2.47 -34.80 -1.26
N VAL A 266 2.83 -33.83 -0.43
CA VAL A 266 1.90 -33.25 0.54
C VAL A 266 0.80 -32.55 -0.27
N ASP A 267 -0.44 -33.01 -0.11
CA ASP A 267 -1.60 -32.34 -0.67
C ASP A 267 -1.63 -30.89 -0.18
N GLU A 268 -1.89 -29.95 -1.11
CA GLU A 268 -1.96 -28.52 -0.82
C GLU A 268 -2.98 -28.22 0.29
N GLU A 269 -4.08 -28.97 0.29
CA GLU A 269 -5.17 -28.85 1.25
C GLU A 269 -4.76 -29.35 2.64
N ALA A 270 -3.95 -30.42 2.72
CA ALA A 270 -3.35 -30.88 3.97
C ALA A 270 -2.43 -29.81 4.57
N TYR A 271 -1.59 -29.17 3.74
CA TYR A 271 -0.72 -28.09 4.20
C TYR A 271 -1.49 -26.87 4.71
N LEU A 272 -2.53 -26.44 3.98
CA LEU A 272 -3.44 -25.38 4.42
C LEU A 272 -4.06 -25.71 5.78
N SER A 273 -4.37 -26.98 5.99
CA SER A 273 -4.95 -27.46 7.24
C SER A 273 -4.01 -27.43 8.44
N GLU A 274 -2.79 -27.88 8.24
CA GLU A 274 -1.73 -27.78 9.22
C GLU A 274 -1.38 -26.32 9.57
N ARG A 275 -1.41 -25.43 8.57
CA ARG A 275 -1.15 -24.00 8.76
C ARG A 275 -2.13 -23.35 9.71
N ILE A 276 -3.43 -23.51 9.47
CA ILE A 276 -4.46 -22.87 10.28
C ILE A 276 -4.49 -23.50 11.68
N ALA A 277 -4.24 -24.81 11.79
CA ALA A 277 -4.03 -25.48 13.08
C ALA A 277 -2.87 -24.88 13.88
N ALA A 278 -1.74 -24.61 13.23
CA ALA A 278 -0.58 -24.00 13.89
C ALA A 278 -0.85 -22.57 14.38
N LEU A 279 -1.66 -21.79 13.67
CA LEU A 279 -2.11 -20.46 14.13
C LEU A 279 -3.05 -20.54 15.34
N ASN A 280 -3.73 -21.68 15.53
CA ASN A 280 -4.67 -21.90 16.61
C ASN A 280 -4.06 -22.58 17.85
N GLN A 281 -2.74 -22.79 17.90
CA GLN A 281 -2.06 -23.33 19.09
C GLN A 281 -1.20 -22.24 19.75
N PRO A 282 -1.23 -22.09 21.09
CA PRO A 282 -0.28 -21.23 21.78
C PRO A 282 1.15 -21.82 21.72
N LEU A 283 2.16 -20.97 21.52
CA LEU A 283 3.58 -21.41 21.51
C LEU A 283 4.17 -21.55 22.91
N ALA A 284 5.17 -22.44 23.00
CA ALA A 284 6.06 -22.53 24.14
C ALA A 284 6.91 -21.25 24.28
N ARG A 285 6.80 -20.57 25.42
CA ARG A 285 7.62 -19.41 25.79
C ARG A 285 8.90 -19.87 26.49
N SER A 286 10.02 -19.22 26.21
CA SER A 286 11.35 -19.60 26.75
C SER A 286 11.57 -19.17 28.21
N GLY A 287 10.52 -18.71 28.91
CA GLY A 287 10.56 -18.35 30.32
C GLY A 287 9.17 -18.23 30.93
N THR A 288 9.07 -18.46 32.23
CA THR A 288 7.89 -18.20 33.07
C THR A 288 7.74 -16.70 33.32
N SER A 289 7.49 -15.92 32.27
CA SER A 289 6.83 -14.64 32.47
C SER A 289 5.34 -14.92 32.45
N GLU A 290 4.75 -14.98 33.65
CA GLU A 290 3.32 -14.76 33.84
C GLU A 290 2.88 -13.57 32.97
N ASP A 291 1.65 -13.61 32.46
CA ASP A 291 1.03 -12.47 31.80
C ASP A 291 0.89 -11.32 32.82
N ASN A 292 1.99 -10.67 33.17
CA ASN A 292 1.96 -9.29 33.63
C ASN A 292 1.61 -8.46 32.40
N SER A 293 0.31 -8.47 32.13
CA SER A 293 -0.43 -7.33 31.63
C SER A 293 -0.41 -6.13 32.59
N ASP A 294 0.50 -6.12 33.58
CA ASP A 294 0.94 -4.93 34.28
C ASP A 294 1.58 -3.99 33.25
N GLU A 295 0.75 -3.05 32.81
CA GLU A 295 1.12 -1.64 32.71
C GLU A 295 2.63 -1.40 32.59
N VAL A 296 3.13 -1.52 31.36
CA VAL A 296 4.16 -0.56 30.97
C VAL A 296 3.45 0.79 30.95
N GLU A 297 3.39 1.45 32.12
CA GLU A 297 3.27 2.88 32.19
C GLU A 297 4.38 3.41 31.28
N LEU A 298 3.97 3.99 30.15
CA LEU A 298 4.91 4.70 29.30
C LEU A 298 5.40 5.88 30.13
N ASP A 299 6.63 5.76 30.63
CA ASP A 299 7.30 6.83 31.33
C ASP A 299 7.27 8.06 30.41
N ALA A 300 6.54 9.09 30.85
CA ALA A 300 6.22 10.25 30.04
C ALA A 300 7.47 11.13 29.96
N PHE A 301 8.36 10.85 29.00
CA PHE A 301 9.41 11.79 28.63
C PHE A 301 8.76 12.90 27.80
N PRO A 302 8.70 14.15 28.30
CA PRO A 302 8.15 15.27 27.53
C PRO A 302 9.11 15.57 26.39
N THR A 303 8.85 14.99 25.23
CA THR A 303 9.68 15.16 24.03
C THR A 303 9.12 16.23 23.09
N THR A 304 7.95 16.79 23.38
CA THR A 304 7.28 17.85 22.61
C THR A 304 6.44 18.75 23.50
N ASP A 305 6.53 20.07 23.32
CA ASP A 305 5.89 21.13 24.14
C ASP A 305 4.39 21.37 23.85
N ASP A 306 3.77 20.57 22.97
CA ASP A 306 2.36 20.73 22.57
C ASP A 306 1.42 19.81 23.39
N PRO A 307 0.50 20.34 24.22
CA PRO A 307 -0.39 19.52 25.05
C PRO A 307 -1.42 18.72 24.24
N GLU A 308 -1.90 19.25 23.11
CA GLU A 308 -2.93 18.60 22.27
C GLU A 308 -2.44 17.29 21.65
N LYS A 309 -1.20 17.26 21.13
CA LYS A 309 -0.61 16.05 20.52
C LYS A 309 -0.34 14.95 21.54
N LEU A 310 -0.07 15.32 22.79
CA LEU A 310 0.11 14.38 23.89
C LEU A 310 -1.23 13.73 24.28
N GLU A 311 -2.32 14.50 24.30
CA GLU A 311 -3.66 13.97 24.56
C GLU A 311 -4.13 13.04 23.43
N GLU A 312 -3.91 13.42 22.17
CA GLU A 312 -4.20 12.57 21.01
C GLU A 312 -3.43 11.23 21.08
N ALA A 313 -2.13 11.27 21.39
CA ALA A 313 -1.32 10.08 21.54
C ALA A 313 -1.79 9.16 22.69
N LYS A 314 -2.27 9.74 23.80
CA LYS A 314 -2.86 8.96 24.91
C LYS A 314 -4.14 8.26 24.48
N VAL A 315 -5.06 8.99 23.82
CA VAL A 315 -6.32 8.43 23.32
C VAL A 315 -6.05 7.31 22.29
N GLU A 316 -5.04 7.48 21.44
CA GLU A 316 -4.62 6.43 20.51
C GLU A 316 -4.06 5.21 21.25
N ALA A 317 -3.20 5.40 22.25
CA ALA A 317 -2.63 4.31 23.05
C ALA A 317 -3.73 3.52 23.79
N GLU A 318 -4.73 4.19 24.34
CA GLU A 318 -5.89 3.54 24.98
C GLU A 318 -6.70 2.72 23.98
N LYS A 319 -6.99 3.28 22.79
CA LYS A 319 -7.67 2.54 21.71
C LYS A 319 -6.87 1.31 21.27
N LEU A 320 -5.55 1.39 21.28
CA LEU A 320 -4.68 0.25 20.98
C LEU A 320 -4.69 -0.81 22.09
N ARG A 321 -4.73 -0.40 23.36
CA ARG A 321 -4.90 -1.31 24.50
C ARG A 321 -6.23 -2.08 24.37
N LYS A 322 -7.33 -1.36 24.10
CA LYS A 322 -8.66 -1.97 23.86
C LYS A 322 -8.65 -2.96 22.72
N LEU A 323 -7.97 -2.65 21.60
CA LEU A 323 -7.88 -3.55 20.46
C LEU A 323 -7.17 -4.88 20.79
N LYS A 324 -6.11 -4.85 21.61
CA LYS A 324 -5.38 -6.06 22.02
C LYS A 324 -6.21 -7.03 22.87
N THR A 325 -7.24 -6.53 23.53
CA THR A 325 -8.14 -7.30 24.42
C THR A 325 -9.56 -7.36 23.89
N LEU A 326 -9.81 -6.95 22.63
CA LEU A 326 -11.15 -6.72 22.08
C LEU A 326 -12.04 -7.96 22.16
N PHE A 327 -11.49 -9.13 21.87
CA PHE A 327 -12.24 -10.39 21.88
C PHE A 327 -11.81 -11.32 23.02
N ASN A 328 -11.20 -10.78 24.08
CA ASN A 328 -10.77 -11.59 25.21
C ASN A 328 -11.98 -12.27 25.88
N GLY A 329 -11.90 -13.59 26.09
CA GLY A 329 -13.00 -14.39 26.64
C GLY A 329 -14.12 -14.75 25.66
N LEU A 330 -14.06 -14.29 24.40
CA LEU A 330 -15.01 -14.74 23.37
C LEU A 330 -14.55 -16.05 22.74
N LYS A 331 -15.43 -17.04 22.77
CA LYS A 331 -15.32 -18.28 22.00
C LYS A 331 -16.08 -18.14 20.70
N VAL A 332 -15.36 -18.22 19.58
CA VAL A 332 -15.87 -18.04 18.22
C VAL A 332 -15.76 -19.33 17.44
N PHE A 333 -16.88 -19.78 16.87
CA PHE A 333 -16.94 -20.96 16.01
C PHE A 333 -17.03 -20.56 14.53
N LEU A 334 -16.13 -21.08 13.69
CA LEU A 334 -16.10 -20.80 12.24
C LEU A 334 -16.80 -21.92 11.46
N ASN A 335 -17.80 -21.55 10.66
CA ASN A 335 -18.50 -22.50 9.79
C ASN A 335 -17.68 -22.82 8.51
N ARG A 336 -18.06 -23.89 7.81
CA ARG A 336 -17.30 -24.52 6.71
C ARG A 336 -16.98 -23.61 5.52
N GLU A 337 -17.82 -22.62 5.27
CA GLU A 337 -17.76 -21.76 4.08
C GLU A 337 -16.85 -20.56 4.26
N VAL A 338 -16.63 -20.19 5.51
CA VAL A 338 -16.02 -18.93 5.84
C VAL A 338 -14.49 -19.08 5.70
N PRO A 339 -13.77 -18.08 5.14
CA PRO A 339 -12.32 -18.14 4.99
C PRO A 339 -11.64 -18.19 6.37
N ARG A 340 -11.16 -19.39 6.74
CA ARG A 340 -10.63 -19.68 8.09
C ARG A 340 -9.33 -18.96 8.38
N GLU A 341 -8.36 -18.98 7.47
CA GLU A 341 -7.04 -18.39 7.68
C GLU A 341 -7.07 -16.89 8.09
N PRO A 342 -7.69 -15.97 7.32
CA PRO A 342 -7.71 -14.56 7.67
C PRO A 342 -8.48 -14.29 8.97
N LEU A 343 -9.56 -15.03 9.22
CA LEU A 343 -10.38 -14.85 10.42
C LEU A 343 -9.68 -15.38 11.66
N THR A 344 -9.12 -16.59 11.62
CA THR A 344 -8.34 -17.13 12.73
C THR A 344 -7.20 -16.20 13.08
N PHE A 345 -6.49 -15.66 12.08
CA PHE A 345 -5.45 -14.66 12.31
C PHE A 345 -5.97 -13.39 13.01
N ALA A 346 -7.03 -12.77 12.49
CA ALA A 346 -7.59 -11.55 13.06
C ALA A 346 -8.16 -11.74 14.47
N LEU A 347 -8.91 -12.83 14.68
CA LEU A 347 -9.53 -13.18 15.96
C LEU A 347 -8.48 -13.51 17.02
N ARG A 348 -7.47 -14.34 16.69
CA ARG A 348 -6.39 -14.69 17.64
C ARG A 348 -5.51 -13.48 17.98
N CYS A 349 -5.23 -12.58 17.02
CA CYS A 349 -4.50 -11.34 17.30
C CYS A 349 -5.20 -10.46 18.35
N CYS A 350 -6.53 -10.50 18.40
CA CYS A 350 -7.36 -9.72 19.31
C CYS A 350 -7.77 -10.49 20.58
N GLY A 351 -7.23 -11.70 20.79
CA GLY A 351 -7.40 -12.49 22.00
C GLY A 351 -8.59 -13.46 22.04
N ALA A 352 -9.27 -13.71 20.91
CA ALA A 352 -10.37 -14.68 20.87
C ALA A 352 -9.88 -16.13 20.86
N GLU A 353 -10.71 -17.03 21.37
CA GLU A 353 -10.57 -18.47 21.14
C GLU A 353 -11.36 -18.87 19.90
N VAL A 354 -10.72 -19.56 18.96
CA VAL A 354 -11.33 -19.93 17.69
C VAL A 354 -11.36 -21.44 17.57
N SER A 355 -12.46 -21.97 17.08
CA SER A 355 -12.55 -23.37 16.67
C SER A 355 -13.41 -23.52 15.41
N TRP A 356 -13.41 -24.73 14.88
CA TRP A 356 -14.18 -25.17 13.73
C TRP A 356 -14.50 -26.66 13.92
N ASP A 357 -15.28 -27.25 13.01
CA ASP A 357 -15.62 -28.65 13.13
C ASP A 357 -14.40 -29.58 12.96
N LYS A 358 -14.29 -30.55 13.88
CA LYS A 358 -13.16 -31.48 14.00
C LYS A 358 -13.05 -32.43 12.80
N GLN A 359 -14.18 -32.78 12.17
CA GLN A 359 -14.17 -33.69 11.02
C GLN A 359 -13.74 -32.97 9.74
N LEU A 360 -14.13 -31.70 9.58
CA LEU A 360 -13.73 -30.92 8.42
C LEU A 360 -12.24 -30.60 8.40
N PHE A 361 -11.63 -30.34 9.57
CA PHE A 361 -10.31 -29.70 9.57
C PHE A 361 -9.53 -29.91 10.88
N VAL A 362 -8.22 -30.17 10.76
CA VAL A 362 -7.34 -30.43 11.92
C VAL A 362 -7.08 -29.16 12.74
N GLY A 363 -6.82 -29.30 14.05
CA GLY A 363 -6.55 -28.15 14.93
C GLY A 363 -7.78 -27.46 15.52
N ALA A 364 -8.94 -28.12 15.49
CA ALA A 364 -10.12 -27.72 16.27
C ALA A 364 -9.84 -27.89 17.78
N THR A 365 -10.27 -26.91 18.58
CA THR A 365 -10.12 -26.90 20.04
C THR A 365 -11.39 -27.35 20.75
N PHE A 366 -12.54 -26.87 20.31
CA PHE A 366 -13.88 -27.23 20.81
C PHE A 366 -14.85 -27.56 19.67
N ASN A 367 -15.88 -28.36 19.97
CA ASN A 367 -16.84 -28.86 18.97
C ASN A 367 -18.05 -27.93 18.81
N GLU A 368 -18.82 -28.12 17.74
CA GLU A 368 -20.04 -27.33 17.47
C GLU A 368 -21.11 -27.47 18.57
N ASN A 369 -21.13 -28.56 19.34
CA ASN A 369 -22.13 -28.77 20.40
C ASN A 369 -21.80 -28.09 21.73
N ASP A 370 -20.71 -27.34 21.83
CA ASP A 370 -20.28 -26.72 23.08
C ASP A 370 -21.12 -25.48 23.43
N GLU A 371 -21.82 -25.50 24.57
CA GLU A 371 -22.67 -24.38 25.02
C GLU A 371 -21.87 -23.12 25.38
N THR A 372 -20.56 -23.24 25.61
CA THR A 372 -19.69 -22.10 25.94
C THR A 372 -19.36 -21.19 24.75
N ILE A 373 -19.77 -21.57 23.54
CA ILE A 373 -19.59 -20.77 22.33
C ILE A 373 -20.46 -19.52 22.40
N THR A 374 -19.86 -18.35 22.18
CA THR A 374 -20.57 -17.06 22.23
C THR A 374 -21.04 -16.61 20.84
N HIS A 375 -20.17 -16.74 19.84
CA HIS A 375 -20.41 -16.27 18.47
C HIS A 375 -20.13 -17.39 17.47
N GLN A 376 -21.01 -17.53 16.48
CA GLN A 376 -20.84 -18.47 15.38
C GLN A 376 -20.83 -17.69 14.06
N ILE A 377 -19.72 -17.76 13.33
CA ILE A 377 -19.51 -17.02 12.08
C ILE A 377 -19.97 -17.86 10.89
N VAL A 378 -20.89 -17.30 10.10
CA VAL A 378 -21.62 -18.02 9.05
C VAL A 378 -21.88 -17.10 7.87
N ASP A 379 -21.81 -17.65 6.65
CA ASP A 379 -22.04 -16.93 5.39
C ASP A 379 -23.15 -17.60 4.56
N ARG A 380 -24.18 -18.14 5.25
CA ARG A 380 -25.39 -18.71 4.64
C ARG A 380 -26.60 -17.82 4.87
N PRO A 381 -27.57 -17.81 3.94
CA PRO A 381 -28.83 -17.10 4.12
C PRO A 381 -29.69 -17.68 5.27
N SER A 382 -29.58 -18.99 5.53
CA SER A 382 -30.29 -19.67 6.62
C SER A 382 -29.48 -20.87 7.12
N MET A 383 -29.67 -21.21 8.40
CA MET A 383 -29.10 -22.40 9.03
C MET A 383 -30.21 -23.31 9.54
N GLU A 384 -30.03 -24.63 9.39
CA GLU A 384 -31.00 -25.65 9.81
C GLU A 384 -31.07 -25.81 11.34
N THR A 385 -29.93 -25.74 12.02
CA THR A 385 -29.82 -25.87 13.47
C THR A 385 -29.37 -24.55 14.08
N GLN A 386 -30.13 -24.01 15.04
CA GLN A 386 -29.76 -22.78 15.74
C GLN A 386 -29.82 -23.01 17.25
N TYR A 387 -28.79 -22.54 17.95
CA TYR A 387 -28.71 -22.56 19.40
C TYR A 387 -29.05 -21.18 19.95
N ILE A 388 -29.94 -21.15 20.95
CA ILE A 388 -30.42 -19.90 21.57
C ILE A 388 -29.28 -19.18 22.32
N SER A 389 -28.28 -19.92 22.81
CA SER A 389 -27.15 -19.37 23.55
C SER A 389 -26.12 -18.60 22.71
N ARG A 390 -26.28 -18.54 21.37
CA ARG A 390 -25.23 -18.08 20.45
C ARG A 390 -25.71 -16.97 19.53
N TYR A 391 -24.79 -16.06 19.19
CA TYR A 391 -25.01 -15.08 18.15
C TYR A 391 -24.48 -15.57 16.80
N TYR A 392 -25.37 -15.66 15.82
CA TYR A 392 -25.03 -16.00 14.44
C TYR A 392 -24.73 -14.74 13.64
N VAL A 393 -23.45 -14.51 13.34
CA VAL A 393 -22.96 -13.29 12.70
C VAL A 393 -22.22 -13.58 11.40
N GLN A 394 -22.27 -12.64 10.47
CA GLN A 394 -21.53 -12.70 9.21
C GLN A 394 -20.05 -12.31 9.42
N PRO A 395 -19.12 -12.84 8.60
CA PRO A 395 -17.67 -12.62 8.77
C PRO A 395 -17.25 -11.14 8.70
N GLN A 396 -18.03 -10.28 8.04
CA GLN A 396 -17.75 -8.85 7.98
C GLN A 396 -17.71 -8.21 9.37
N TRP A 397 -18.50 -8.70 10.33
CA TRP A 397 -18.54 -8.18 11.71
C TRP A 397 -17.15 -8.17 12.35
N VAL A 398 -16.36 -9.23 12.16
CA VAL A 398 -15.01 -9.33 12.74
C VAL A 398 -14.10 -8.22 12.20
N PHE A 399 -14.09 -8.02 10.90
CA PHE A 399 -13.21 -7.03 10.28
C PHE A 399 -13.62 -5.59 10.61
N ASP A 400 -14.93 -5.32 10.65
CA ASP A 400 -15.45 -4.01 11.01
C ASP A 400 -15.21 -3.70 12.50
N CYS A 401 -15.33 -4.68 13.40
CA CYS A 401 -14.98 -4.54 14.83
C CYS A 401 -13.49 -4.21 15.03
N VAL A 402 -12.59 -4.90 14.31
CA VAL A 402 -11.14 -4.62 14.40
C VAL A 402 -10.82 -3.21 13.94
N ASN A 403 -11.46 -2.73 12.86
CA ASN A 403 -11.23 -1.38 12.33
C ASN A 403 -11.85 -0.29 13.23
N ALA A 404 -13.04 -0.54 13.78
CA ALA A 404 -13.68 0.35 14.74
C ALA A 404 -12.96 0.37 16.09
N ARG A 405 -12.15 -0.66 16.38
CA ARG A 405 -11.49 -0.89 17.68
C ARG A 405 -12.48 -1.02 18.84
N GLU A 406 -13.69 -1.47 18.53
CA GLU A 406 -14.83 -1.61 19.43
C GLU A 406 -15.71 -2.79 18.97
N LEU A 407 -16.39 -3.43 19.93
CA LEU A 407 -17.36 -4.47 19.64
C LEU A 407 -18.63 -3.84 19.06
N LEU A 408 -18.81 -3.98 17.75
CA LEU A 408 -19.98 -3.44 17.06
C LEU A 408 -21.24 -4.25 17.40
N PRO A 409 -22.43 -3.60 17.42
CA PRO A 409 -23.69 -4.28 17.62
C PRO A 409 -23.92 -5.39 16.58
N VAL A 410 -24.21 -6.61 17.06
CA VAL A 410 -24.39 -7.80 16.22
C VAL A 410 -25.62 -7.74 15.32
N GLU A 411 -26.65 -6.98 15.71
CA GLU A 411 -27.95 -6.87 15.01
C GLU A 411 -27.82 -6.53 13.52
N LYS A 412 -26.85 -5.68 13.16
CA LYS A 412 -26.61 -5.26 11.77
C LYS A 412 -25.94 -6.33 10.92
N TYR A 413 -25.39 -7.38 11.55
CA TYR A 413 -24.58 -8.43 10.94
C TYR A 413 -25.19 -9.82 11.11
N LEU A 414 -26.43 -9.91 11.59
CA LEU A 414 -27.16 -11.19 11.69
C LEU A 414 -27.40 -11.81 10.31
N LEU A 415 -27.77 -13.10 10.30
CA LEU A 415 -28.07 -13.84 9.09
C LEU A 415 -29.21 -13.19 8.29
N GLY A 416 -29.03 -13.07 6.97
CA GLY A 416 -30.04 -12.50 6.07
C GLY A 416 -30.21 -10.98 6.14
N CYS A 417 -29.53 -10.28 7.06
CA CYS A 417 -29.52 -8.83 7.11
C CYS A 417 -28.67 -8.22 5.99
N VAL A 418 -29.08 -7.03 5.53
CA VAL A 418 -28.26 -6.25 4.60
C VAL A 418 -27.11 -5.61 5.37
N LEU A 419 -25.90 -6.09 5.11
CA LEU A 419 -24.69 -5.65 5.79
C LEU A 419 -24.41 -4.15 5.57
N PRO A 420 -23.82 -3.46 6.57
CA PRO A 420 -23.24 -2.15 6.38
C PRO A 420 -22.17 -2.15 5.28
N PRO A 421 -21.90 -1.01 4.61
CA PRO A 421 -20.80 -0.93 3.66
C PRO A 421 -19.45 -1.19 4.34
N HIS A 422 -18.66 -2.12 3.80
CA HIS A 422 -17.29 -2.33 4.27
C HIS A 422 -16.38 -1.21 3.72
N LEU A 423 -15.86 -0.37 4.62
CA LEU A 423 -15.11 0.84 4.27
C LEU A 423 -13.61 0.61 4.47
N SER A 424 -12.79 1.17 3.57
CA SER A 424 -11.35 1.08 3.69
C SER A 424 -10.87 1.93 4.87
N PRO A 425 -10.09 1.36 5.81
CA PRO A 425 -9.52 2.10 6.93
C PRO A 425 -8.19 2.81 6.55
N PHE A 426 -7.76 2.69 5.29
CA PHE A 426 -6.54 3.27 4.72
C PHE A 426 -6.83 4.62 4.05
N ILE A 427 -7.36 5.58 4.80
CA ILE A 427 -7.64 6.93 4.30
C ILE A 427 -6.43 7.82 4.60
N ASP A 428 -5.89 8.47 3.56
CA ASP A 428 -4.84 9.48 3.71
C ASP A 428 -5.47 10.83 4.09
N PRO A 429 -5.32 11.33 5.34
CA PRO A 429 -5.94 12.59 5.75
C PRO A 429 -5.39 13.81 4.98
N SER A 430 -4.20 13.67 4.39
CA SER A 430 -3.59 14.69 3.53
C SER A 430 -4.31 14.85 2.18
N ARG A 431 -5.07 13.84 1.74
CA ARG A 431 -5.71 13.82 0.41
C ARG A 431 -7.22 14.08 0.52
N LYS A 432 -7.59 15.25 1.05
CA LYS A 432 -9.00 15.70 1.17
C LYS A 432 -9.79 15.74 -0.17
N GLU A 433 -9.08 15.70 -1.30
CA GLU A 433 -9.63 15.67 -2.66
C GLU A 433 -10.16 14.30 -3.09
N GLU A 434 -9.83 13.24 -2.35
CA GLU A 434 -10.33 11.90 -2.61
C GLU A 434 -11.77 11.75 -2.08
N TYR A 435 -12.57 10.92 -2.74
CA TYR A 435 -13.94 10.64 -2.30
C TYR A 435 -13.89 9.74 -1.07
N ASN A 436 -14.30 10.27 0.09
CA ASN A 436 -14.46 9.49 1.31
C ASN A 436 -15.94 9.13 1.50
N PRO A 437 -16.34 7.84 1.38
CA PRO A 437 -17.73 7.45 1.59
C PRO A 437 -18.22 7.59 3.04
N GLN A 438 -17.32 7.78 4.02
CA GLN A 438 -17.67 8.01 5.44
C GLN A 438 -18.11 9.45 5.70
N GLU A 439 -17.58 10.40 4.93
CA GLU A 439 -18.03 11.79 4.95
C GLU A 439 -19.39 11.83 4.24
N MET A 440 -20.45 11.59 5.01
CA MET A 440 -21.79 12.03 4.58
C MET A 440 -21.68 13.54 4.35
N PRO A 441 -21.97 14.06 3.15
CA PRO A 441 -22.09 15.50 3.00
C PRO A 441 -23.22 15.96 3.92
N ASP A 442 -22.92 16.91 4.80
CA ASP A 442 -23.93 17.53 5.65
C ASP A 442 -25.12 17.96 4.79
N ARG A 443 -26.32 17.50 5.17
CA ARG A 443 -27.56 17.72 4.41
C ARG A 443 -27.86 19.22 4.19
N SER A 444 -27.25 20.10 4.99
CA SER A 444 -27.32 21.56 4.91
C SER A 444 -26.48 22.18 3.79
N LEU A 445 -25.37 21.56 3.37
CA LEU A 445 -24.57 22.04 2.22
C LEU A 445 -25.18 21.63 0.87
N ILE A 446 -26.07 20.64 0.89
CA ILE A 446 -26.69 20.04 -0.30
C ILE A 446 -27.88 20.86 -0.80
N THR A 447 -28.66 21.47 0.10
CA THR A 447 -29.74 22.40 -0.28
C THR A 447 -29.19 23.69 -0.89
N ALA A 448 -28.10 24.23 -0.35
CA ALA A 448 -27.45 25.42 -0.90
C ALA A 448 -26.85 25.19 -2.31
N ALA A 449 -26.33 23.99 -2.59
CA ALA A 449 -25.78 23.65 -3.90
C ALA A 449 -26.86 23.28 -4.94
N ALA A 450 -28.03 22.81 -4.51
CA ALA A 450 -29.16 22.53 -5.40
C ALA A 450 -29.90 23.80 -5.83
N GLU A 451 -30.03 24.78 -4.93
CA GLU A 451 -30.67 26.07 -5.24
C GLU A 451 -29.71 27.04 -5.98
N GLY A 452 -28.39 26.95 -5.75
CA GLY A 452 -27.39 27.76 -6.48
C GLY A 452 -26.84 27.13 -7.77
N GLY A 453 -27.23 25.90 -8.10
CA GLY A 453 -26.67 25.12 -9.21
C GLY A 453 -27.36 25.34 -10.56
N GLU A 454 -28.64 25.69 -10.57
CA GLU A 454 -29.41 25.84 -11.83
C GLU A 454 -29.10 27.14 -12.58
N GLU A 455 -28.54 28.16 -11.91
CA GLU A 455 -28.10 29.40 -12.58
C GLU A 455 -26.69 29.30 -13.16
N SER A 456 -25.82 28.43 -12.62
CA SER A 456 -24.43 28.29 -13.07
C SER A 456 -24.29 27.40 -14.33
N GLU A 457 -25.24 26.50 -14.60
CA GLU A 457 -25.18 25.61 -15.77
C GLU A 457 -25.48 26.34 -17.10
N LYS A 458 -26.13 27.51 -17.07
CA LYS A 458 -26.45 28.29 -18.30
C LYS A 458 -25.32 29.18 -18.80
N GLU A 459 -24.33 29.50 -17.96
CA GLU A 459 -23.18 30.34 -18.37
C GLU A 459 -22.01 29.51 -18.94
N GLU A 460 -21.83 28.25 -18.52
CA GLU A 460 -20.74 27.41 -19.02
C GLU A 460 -21.02 26.73 -20.38
N GLU A 461 -22.28 26.56 -20.80
CA GLU A 461 -22.61 26.01 -22.14
C GLU A 461 -22.48 27.05 -23.28
N ASN A 462 -22.62 28.34 -23.01
CA ASN A 462 -22.55 29.40 -24.03
C ASN A 462 -21.13 29.76 -24.51
N THR A 463 -20.08 29.16 -23.95
CA THR A 463 -18.68 29.41 -24.36
C THR A 463 -18.08 28.33 -25.27
N ASN A 464 -18.85 27.29 -25.65
CA ASN A 464 -18.35 26.13 -26.39
C ASN A 464 -18.84 26.02 -27.85
N MET A 465 -19.26 27.11 -28.48
CA MET A 465 -19.86 27.05 -29.83
C MET A 465 -19.01 27.65 -30.97
N ASP A 466 -17.71 27.84 -30.79
CA ASP A 466 -16.86 28.25 -31.91
C ASP A 466 -15.45 27.62 -31.87
N ALA A 467 -15.35 26.36 -32.30
CA ALA A 467 -14.07 25.73 -32.65
C ALA A 467 -14.24 24.49 -33.52
N THR A 468 -14.86 24.64 -34.68
CA THR A 468 -14.76 23.66 -35.78
C THR A 468 -14.77 24.37 -37.13
N ALA A 469 -13.59 24.80 -37.60
CA ALA A 469 -13.20 24.76 -39.01
C ALA A 469 -11.74 25.22 -39.20
N ASN A 470 -10.99 24.37 -39.92
CA ASN A 470 -9.84 24.65 -40.78
C ASN A 470 -8.41 24.84 -40.21
N SER A 471 -7.68 23.73 -40.34
CA SER A 471 -6.43 23.54 -41.10
C SER A 471 -5.36 24.65 -41.17
N GLY A 472 -4.21 24.32 -40.58
CA GLY A 472 -2.85 24.43 -41.16
C GLY A 472 -2.40 25.76 -41.76
N VAL A 473 -1.39 26.36 -41.14
CA VAL A 473 -0.07 26.71 -41.73
C VAL A 473 0.81 27.33 -40.64
N GLU A 474 2.08 26.89 -40.59
CA GLU A 474 3.18 27.52 -39.85
C GLU A 474 3.61 28.83 -40.53
N SER A 475 3.88 29.89 -39.78
CA SER A 475 5.00 30.79 -40.11
C SER A 475 5.39 31.66 -38.91
N GLU A 476 6.66 31.54 -38.52
CA GLU A 476 7.42 32.48 -37.70
C GLU A 476 7.67 33.81 -38.44
N SER A 477 7.75 34.91 -37.70
CA SER A 477 8.60 36.12 -37.88
C SER A 477 8.07 37.19 -36.91
N GLU A 478 8.80 37.59 -35.87
CA GLU A 478 9.99 38.46 -35.77
C GLU A 478 9.58 39.84 -35.21
N ASP A 479 10.50 40.38 -34.41
CA ASP A 479 10.39 41.52 -33.50
C ASP A 479 10.08 42.84 -34.20
N GLU A 480 9.52 43.80 -33.44
CA GLU A 480 10.02 45.18 -33.44
C GLU A 480 9.57 45.88 -32.13
N GLU A 481 10.58 46.37 -31.40
CA GLU A 481 10.46 47.32 -30.29
C GLU A 481 10.11 48.70 -30.86
N ASP A 482 9.34 49.51 -30.12
CA ASP A 482 9.57 50.97 -30.12
C ASP A 482 8.92 51.64 -28.89
N GLU A 483 9.75 52.44 -28.22
CA GLU A 483 9.41 53.42 -27.18
C GLU A 483 8.86 54.72 -27.80
N GLU A 484 8.02 55.45 -27.05
CA GLU A 484 8.03 56.92 -26.83
C GLU A 484 6.69 57.32 -26.18
N SER A 485 6.65 57.89 -24.97
CA SER A 485 7.02 59.24 -24.49
C SER A 485 5.85 60.24 -24.47
N PHE A 486 5.69 60.80 -23.28
CA PHE A 486 4.91 61.94 -22.77
C PHE A 486 4.43 63.04 -23.74
N GLY A 487 3.22 63.54 -23.48
CA GLY A 487 2.74 64.85 -23.91
C GLY A 487 1.66 65.38 -22.96
N GLU A 488 2.04 66.33 -22.10
CA GLU A 488 1.15 67.23 -21.36
C GLU A 488 0.60 68.31 -22.30
N ASN A 489 -0.64 68.75 -22.05
CA ASN A 489 -1.04 70.13 -22.31
C ASN A 489 -2.14 70.52 -21.32
N GLU A 490 -1.83 71.52 -20.50
CA GLU A 490 -2.75 72.31 -19.68
C GLU A 490 -3.53 73.29 -20.56
N GLU A 491 -4.77 73.62 -20.18
CA GLU A 491 -5.18 75.01 -19.95
C GLU A 491 -6.50 75.07 -19.16
N ASN A 492 -6.60 76.13 -18.36
CA ASN A 492 -7.48 76.37 -17.22
C ASN A 492 -8.88 76.90 -17.60
N GLU A 493 -9.90 76.57 -16.80
CA GLU A 493 -10.96 77.52 -16.44
C GLU A 493 -11.22 77.50 -14.94
N GLU A 494 -11.35 78.70 -14.39
CA GLU A 494 -11.12 79.09 -13.00
C GLU A 494 -12.33 78.90 -12.07
N ASP A 495 -12.00 78.62 -10.81
CA ASP A 495 -12.55 79.27 -9.61
C ASP A 495 -14.06 79.58 -9.54
N THR A 496 -14.89 78.57 -9.31
CA THR A 496 -16.18 78.76 -8.58
C THR A 496 -16.71 77.59 -7.75
N GLU A 497 -15.95 76.50 -7.52
CA GLU A 497 -16.49 75.35 -6.75
C GLU A 497 -15.71 74.97 -5.48
N LYS A 498 -14.52 75.56 -5.25
CA LYS A 498 -13.64 75.17 -4.14
C LYS A 498 -14.10 75.65 -2.75
N ASP A 499 -14.99 76.65 -2.69
CA ASP A 499 -15.60 77.12 -1.43
C ASP A 499 -16.92 76.38 -1.07
N ALA A 500 -17.61 75.79 -2.05
CA ALA A 500 -18.73 74.89 -1.81
C ALA A 500 -18.25 73.52 -1.28
N LEU A 501 -17.13 73.01 -1.80
CA LEU A 501 -16.54 71.75 -1.36
C LEU A 501 -15.98 71.79 0.07
N ARG A 502 -15.47 72.94 0.53
CA ARG A 502 -14.93 73.09 1.90
C ARG A 502 -16.02 73.19 2.97
N LYS A 503 -17.20 73.74 2.64
CA LYS A 503 -18.38 73.75 3.53
C LYS A 503 -19.09 72.40 3.58
N ALA A 504 -19.09 71.62 2.49
CA ALA A 504 -19.59 70.24 2.49
C ALA A 504 -18.67 69.26 3.25
N LYS A 505 -17.34 69.43 3.15
CA LYS A 505 -16.35 68.54 3.82
C LYS A 505 -16.25 68.69 5.34
N ARG A 506 -16.85 69.73 5.95
CA ARG A 506 -16.91 69.89 7.42
C ARG A 506 -18.25 69.51 8.06
N ALA A 507 -19.29 69.26 7.25
CA ALA A 507 -20.61 68.83 7.72
C ALA A 507 -20.86 67.31 7.59
N GLY A 508 -19.91 66.55 6.99
CA GLY A 508 -19.98 65.09 6.83
C GLY A 508 -19.17 64.28 7.85
N MET A 509 -18.46 64.90 8.79
CA MET A 509 -17.81 64.20 9.92
C MET A 509 -18.84 63.97 11.04
N MET A 510 -19.83 63.14 10.74
CA MET A 510 -20.69 62.52 11.76
C MET A 510 -20.38 61.03 11.73
N VAL A 511 -19.67 60.54 12.75
CA VAL A 511 -19.40 59.10 12.91
C VAL A 511 -20.72 58.43 13.28
N SER A 512 -21.49 58.03 12.27
CA SER A 512 -22.56 57.06 12.47
C SER A 512 -21.92 55.70 12.73
N SER A 513 -22.36 55.00 13.78
CA SER A 513 -21.96 53.62 14.04
C SER A 513 -22.15 52.79 12.76
N GLY A 514 -21.06 52.25 12.21
CA GLY A 514 -21.08 51.51 10.95
C GLY A 514 -22.09 50.37 11.02
N LYS A 515 -23.01 50.31 10.07
CA LYS A 515 -23.68 49.04 9.76
C LYS A 515 -22.60 48.13 9.20
N VAL A 516 -22.43 46.95 9.80
CA VAL A 516 -21.57 45.90 9.25
C VAL A 516 -22.13 45.56 7.88
N GLU A 517 -21.44 45.99 6.83
CA GLU A 517 -21.76 45.64 5.46
C GLU A 517 -21.52 44.14 5.34
N LYS A 518 -22.59 43.40 5.11
CA LYS A 518 -22.52 41.96 4.97
C LYS A 518 -22.01 41.72 3.56
N GLU A 519 -20.70 41.55 3.42
CA GLU A 519 -20.03 41.29 2.15
C GLU A 519 -20.80 40.22 1.37
N ASP A 520 -21.15 40.51 0.11
CA ASP A 520 -21.86 39.56 -0.74
C ASP A 520 -20.92 38.36 -1.02
N PRO A 521 -21.32 37.12 -0.68
CA PRO A 521 -20.53 35.93 -0.97
C PRO A 521 -20.17 35.76 -2.46
N ALA A 522 -20.87 36.44 -3.37
CA ALA A 522 -20.53 36.45 -4.79
C ALA A 522 -19.32 37.35 -5.11
N GLU A 523 -19.20 38.52 -4.47
CA GLU A 523 -18.10 39.46 -4.70
C GLU A 523 -16.79 38.94 -4.10
N GLN A 524 -16.82 38.40 -2.88
CA GLN A 524 -15.67 37.73 -2.27
C GLN A 524 -15.10 36.62 -3.16
N ARG A 525 -15.97 35.78 -3.74
CA ARG A 525 -15.54 34.71 -4.67
C ARG A 525 -14.89 35.25 -5.94
N ARG A 526 -15.34 36.41 -6.43
CA ARG A 526 -14.73 37.08 -7.60
C ARG A 526 -13.35 37.62 -7.26
N GLU A 527 -13.21 38.28 -6.11
CA GLU A 527 -11.93 38.79 -5.63
C GLU A 527 -10.92 37.67 -5.38
N GLU A 528 -11.33 36.60 -4.68
CA GLU A 528 -10.50 35.41 -4.46
C GLU A 528 -10.05 34.75 -5.78
N TYR A 529 -10.94 34.71 -6.79
CA TYR A 529 -10.61 34.18 -8.11
C TYR A 529 -9.60 35.06 -8.86
N GLN A 530 -9.74 36.39 -8.76
CA GLN A 530 -8.80 37.34 -9.32
C GLN A 530 -7.42 37.22 -8.65
N GLU A 531 -7.39 37.13 -7.31
CA GLU A 531 -6.16 36.89 -6.56
C GLU A 531 -5.50 35.56 -6.95
N PHE A 532 -6.29 34.49 -7.08
CA PHE A 532 -5.78 33.18 -7.49
C PHE A 532 -5.15 33.24 -8.89
N LYS A 533 -5.80 33.91 -9.85
CA LYS A 533 -5.25 34.13 -11.20
C LYS A 533 -3.98 34.97 -11.18
N LEU A 534 -3.92 35.99 -10.31
CA LEU A 534 -2.72 36.82 -10.15
C LEU A 534 -1.55 35.99 -9.60
N ARG A 535 -1.79 35.14 -8.59
CA ARG A 535 -0.80 34.20 -8.04
C ARG A 535 -0.31 33.20 -9.10
N GLU A 536 -1.19 32.68 -9.96
CA GLU A 536 -0.79 31.81 -11.08
C GLU A 536 0.15 32.52 -12.06
N LYS A 537 -0.10 33.80 -12.36
CA LYS A 537 0.77 34.61 -13.24
C LYS A 537 2.13 34.93 -12.62
N MET A 538 2.22 35.02 -11.29
CA MET A 538 3.48 35.26 -10.56
C MET A 538 4.42 34.04 -10.49
N ILE A 539 3.98 32.86 -10.93
CA ILE A 539 4.83 31.66 -10.96
C ILE A 539 5.92 31.81 -12.01
N ASN A 540 7.17 31.56 -11.61
CA ASN A 540 8.32 31.58 -12.51
C ASN A 540 8.09 30.69 -13.75
N LYS A 541 8.40 31.20 -14.95
CA LYS A 541 8.19 30.54 -16.25
C LYS A 541 8.70 29.10 -16.30
N LYS A 542 9.80 28.77 -15.60
CA LYS A 542 10.37 27.41 -15.53
C LYS A 542 9.44 26.37 -14.88
N HIS A 543 8.60 26.78 -13.93
CA HIS A 543 7.72 25.89 -13.16
C HIS A 543 6.25 25.94 -13.61
N ARG A 544 5.92 26.86 -14.53
CA ARG A 544 4.54 27.06 -15.01
C ARG A 544 3.90 25.80 -15.59
N ARG A 545 4.63 25.03 -16.42
CA ARG A 545 4.12 23.77 -17.00
C ARG A 545 3.86 22.69 -15.93
N LEU A 546 4.73 22.59 -14.92
CA LEU A 546 4.55 21.66 -13.82
C LEU A 546 3.33 22.03 -12.98
N TYR A 547 3.17 23.30 -12.65
CA TYR A 547 2.01 23.82 -11.93
C TYR A 547 0.71 23.59 -12.70
N GLN A 548 0.67 23.87 -14.00
CA GLN A 548 -0.49 23.59 -14.84
C GLN A 548 -0.83 22.09 -14.88
N SER A 549 0.18 21.22 -14.98
CA SER A 549 -0.01 19.78 -14.91
C SER A 549 -0.58 19.34 -13.55
N MET A 550 -0.08 19.92 -12.45
CA MET A 550 -0.59 19.66 -11.11
C MET A 550 -2.04 20.12 -10.94
N MET A 551 -2.36 21.33 -11.39
CA MET A 551 -3.70 21.89 -11.32
C MET A 551 -4.69 21.13 -12.20
N LYS A 552 -4.28 20.68 -13.39
CA LYS A 552 -5.08 19.77 -14.21
C LYS A 552 -5.38 18.47 -13.46
N GLY A 553 -4.36 17.82 -12.90
CA GLY A 553 -4.54 16.60 -12.11
C GLY A 553 -5.39 16.81 -10.85
N ARG A 554 -5.39 18.00 -10.26
CA ARG A 554 -6.29 18.39 -9.16
C ARG A 554 -7.74 18.52 -9.64
N ARG A 555 -7.97 19.23 -10.74
CA ARG A 555 -9.31 19.40 -11.35
C ARG A 555 -9.93 18.06 -11.75
N ASP A 556 -9.13 17.18 -12.36
CA ASP A 556 -9.60 15.84 -12.76
C ASP A 556 -10.04 15.02 -11.52
N ARG A 557 -9.26 15.04 -10.43
CA ARG A 557 -9.64 14.38 -9.16
C ARG A 557 -10.92 14.95 -8.54
N ILE A 558 -11.09 16.27 -8.54
CA ILE A 558 -12.33 16.92 -8.06
C ILE A 558 -13.53 16.53 -8.93
N ARG A 559 -13.36 16.49 -10.26
CA ARG A 559 -14.39 16.04 -11.19
C ARG A 559 -14.80 14.60 -10.87
N ASP A 560 -13.83 13.71 -10.68
CA ASP A 560 -14.07 12.31 -10.31
C ASP A 560 -14.80 12.19 -8.97
N LYS A 561 -14.42 12.98 -7.95
CA LYS A 561 -15.12 13.06 -6.66
C LYS A 561 -16.59 13.47 -6.84
N LYS A 562 -16.88 14.50 -7.64
CA LYS A 562 -18.25 14.94 -7.94
C LYS A 562 -19.06 13.84 -8.65
N ILE A 563 -18.46 13.15 -9.62
CA ILE A 563 -19.10 12.04 -10.33
C ILE A 563 -19.44 10.90 -9.34
N LEU A 564 -18.53 10.55 -8.44
CA LEU A 564 -18.75 9.52 -7.43
C LEU A 564 -19.84 9.91 -6.43
N MET A 565 -19.87 11.17 -5.98
CA MET A 565 -20.96 11.71 -5.14
C MET A 565 -22.31 11.62 -5.84
N LYS A 566 -22.39 12.01 -7.13
CA LYS A 566 -23.63 11.90 -7.92
C LYS A 566 -24.08 10.45 -8.06
N LYS A 567 -23.16 9.53 -8.36
CA LYS A 567 -23.46 8.08 -8.42
C LYS A 567 -23.97 7.56 -7.06
N ARG A 568 -23.36 7.99 -5.95
CA ARG A 568 -23.79 7.58 -4.61
C ARG A 568 -25.20 8.08 -4.31
N ARG A 569 -25.50 9.33 -4.61
CA ARG A 569 -26.84 9.92 -4.46
C ARG A 569 -27.89 9.10 -5.21
N ILE A 570 -27.64 8.78 -6.48
CA ILE A 570 -28.56 7.95 -7.28
C ILE A 570 -28.79 6.57 -6.64
N ILE A 571 -27.74 5.96 -6.06
CA ILE A 571 -27.86 4.67 -5.37
C ILE A 571 -28.69 4.80 -4.10
N ASP A 572 -28.47 5.85 -3.31
CA ASP A 572 -29.18 6.07 -2.05
C ASP A 572 -30.66 6.43 -2.30
N GLU A 573 -30.97 7.22 -3.33
CA GLU A 573 -32.34 7.49 -3.82
C GLU A 573 -33.04 6.19 -4.26
N LYS A 574 -32.36 5.33 -5.05
CA LYS A 574 -32.91 4.02 -5.45
C LYS A 574 -33.14 3.07 -4.26
N LYS A 575 -32.27 3.10 -3.24
CA LYS A 575 -32.43 2.31 -2.01
C LYS A 575 -33.58 2.83 -1.14
N GLY A 576 -33.79 4.15 -1.09
CA GLY A 576 -34.92 4.77 -0.42
C GLY A 576 -36.26 4.33 -1.02
N GLY A 577 -36.41 4.44 -2.34
CA GLY A 577 -37.64 4.03 -3.03
C GLY A 577 -37.97 2.54 -2.89
N HIS A 578 -36.95 1.66 -2.84
CA HIS A 578 -37.17 0.23 -2.60
C HIS A 578 -37.60 -0.11 -1.17
N LYS A 579 -37.27 0.72 -0.17
CA LYS A 579 -37.75 0.54 1.21
C LYS A 579 -39.22 0.95 1.34
N GLU A 580 -39.61 2.06 0.71
CA GLU A 580 -41.00 2.54 0.69
C GLU A 580 -41.92 1.55 -0.04
N GLN A 581 -41.50 1.00 -1.18
CA GLN A 581 -42.26 -0.04 -1.89
C GLN A 581 -42.38 -1.34 -1.08
N LYS A 582 -41.36 -1.76 -0.32
CA LYS A 582 -41.44 -2.96 0.55
C LYS A 582 -42.31 -2.73 1.79
N GLN A 583 -42.46 -1.50 2.28
CA GLN A 583 -43.39 -1.16 3.35
C GLN A 583 -44.84 -1.14 2.84
N MET A 584 -45.10 -0.57 1.66
CA MET A 584 -46.44 -0.54 1.06
C MET A 584 -46.98 -1.93 0.65
N VAL A 585 -46.10 -2.91 0.40
CA VAL A 585 -46.51 -4.30 0.09
C VAL A 585 -46.72 -5.15 1.37
N ARG A 586 -46.34 -4.64 2.54
CA ARG A 586 -46.52 -5.32 3.85
C ARG A 586 -47.67 -4.76 4.70
N THR A 587 -48.23 -3.62 4.32
CA THR A 587 -49.53 -3.10 4.79
C THR A 587 -50.62 -3.52 3.83
#